data_AF-A0A558A126-F1
#
_entry.id   AF-A0A558A126-F1
#
_cell.length_a   1.000
_cell.length_b   1.000
_cell.length_c   1.000
_cell.angle_alpha   90.00
_cell.angle_beta   90.00
_cell.angle_gamma   90.00
#
_symmetry.space_group_name_H-M   'P 1'
#
loop_
_entity.id
_entity.type
_entity.pdbx_description
1 polymer ?
#
loop_
_entity_poly.entity_id
_entity_poly.type
_entity_poly.pdbx_seq_one_letter_code
_entity_poly.pdbx_strand_id
1 'polypeptide(L)' 'MTRIADIAGSWTVLVTTPAGETVAAGNWPDLSEAHGWAREINQGQLARVRGLFPLVLARDLRIELERGVWG' A
#
# COMPACT_ATOMS: atom_id res chain seq x y z
N MET A 1 -16.70 -9.20 8.03
CA MET A 1 -16.40 -8.31 6.90
C MET A 1 -14.91 -8.34 6.67
N THR A 2 -14.45 -8.92 5.57
CA THR A 2 -13.04 -8.99 5.17
C THR A 2 -12.58 -7.58 4.75
N ARG A 3 -11.44 -7.09 5.25
CA ARG A 3 -10.85 -5.83 4.79
C ARG A 3 -9.94 -6.10 3.59
N ILE A 4 -9.81 -5.13 2.69
CA ILE A 4 -8.86 -5.19 1.56
C ILE A 4 -7.42 -5.46 2.05
N ALA A 5 -7.08 -4.95 3.24
CA ALA A 5 -5.80 -5.23 3.91
C ALA A 5 -5.58 -6.73 4.21
N ASP A 6 -6.65 -7.50 4.44
CA ASP A 6 -6.57 -8.92 4.82
C ASP A 6 -6.29 -9.82 3.60
N ILE A 7 -6.50 -9.31 2.38
CA ILE A 7 -6.22 -9.99 1.10
C ILE A 7 -5.07 -9.35 0.31
N ALA A 8 -4.39 -8.37 0.90
CA ALA A 8 -3.24 -7.74 0.29
C ALA A 8 -2.11 -8.76 0.16
N GLY A 9 -1.65 -8.99 -1.07
CA GLY A 9 -0.47 -9.83 -1.32
C GLY A 9 0.84 -9.06 -1.14
N SER A 10 0.77 -7.73 -1.18
CA SER A 10 1.88 -6.82 -0.92
C SER A 10 1.38 -5.40 -0.62
N TRP A 11 2.30 -4.50 -0.32
CA TRP A 11 2.04 -3.11 0.03
C TRP A 11 2.95 -2.19 -0.79
N THR A 12 2.47 -1.00 -1.11
CA THR A 12 3.28 0.06 -1.71
C THR A 12 3.12 1.35 -0.93
N VAL A 13 4.17 2.18 -0.93
CA VAL A 13 4.16 3.49 -0.26
C VAL A 13 4.06 4.56 -1.33
N LEU A 14 3.01 5.38 -1.28
CA LEU A 14 2.95 6.58 -2.12
C LEU A 14 3.79 7.68 -1.48
N VAL A 15 4.72 8.24 -2.26
CA VAL A 15 5.58 9.34 -1.84
C VAL A 15 5.52 10.47 -2.85
N THR A 16 5.66 11.71 -2.37
CA THR A 16 5.92 12.87 -3.21
C THR A 16 7.40 13.22 -3.11
N THR A 17 8.12 13.19 -4.23
CA THR A 17 9.53 13.52 -4.31
C THR A 17 9.77 15.01 -4.07
N PRO A 18 11.00 15.43 -3.75
CA PRO A 18 11.33 16.85 -3.63
C PRO A 18 11.07 17.67 -4.90
N ALA A 19 11.07 17.01 -6.07
CA ALA A 19 10.72 17.62 -7.36
C ALA A 19 9.20 17.78 -7.56
N GLY A 20 8.36 17.30 -6.63
CA GLY A 20 6.90 17.43 -6.68
C GLY A 20 6.17 16.26 -7.36
N GLU A 21 6.89 15.29 -7.90
CA GLU A 21 6.30 14.09 -8.50
C GLU A 21 5.73 13.16 -7.43
N THR A 22 4.55 12.57 -7.67
CA THR A 22 4.01 11.54 -6.77
C THR A 22 4.13 10.16 -7.43
N VAL A 23 4.81 9.25 -6.75
CA VAL A 23 5.11 7.91 -7.25
C VAL A 23 4.73 6.84 -6.23
N ALA A 24 4.40 5.65 -6.73
CA ALA A 24 4.37 4.44 -5.92
C ALA A 24 5.80 3.92 -5.78
N ALA A 25 6.33 3.98 -4.57
CA ALA A 25 7.67 3.52 -4.26
C ALA A 25 7.59 2.10 -3.71
N GLY A 26 8.21 1.16 -4.41
CA GLY A 26 8.44 -0.19 -3.91
C GLY A 26 7.21 -1.11 -3.81
N ASN A 27 7.52 -2.34 -3.42
CA ASN A 27 6.58 -3.41 -3.17
C ASN A 27 7.13 -4.23 -1.98
N TRP A 28 6.37 -4.33 -0.90
CA TRP A 28 6.74 -5.13 0.27
C TRP A 28 5.69 -6.20 0.53
N PRO A 29 6.09 -7.45 0.81
CA PRO A 29 5.15 -8.50 1.17
C PRO A 29 4.50 -8.25 2.55
N ASP A 30 5.19 -7.54 3.44
CA ASP A 30 4.75 -7.29 4.80
C ASP A 30 4.44 -5.81 5.06
N LEU A 31 3.33 -5.54 5.79
CA LEU A 31 2.89 -4.18 6.11
C LEU A 31 3.85 -3.46 7.05
N SER A 32 4.44 -4.19 8.01
CA SER A 32 5.35 -3.60 8.99
C SER A 32 6.66 -3.14 8.34
N GLU A 33 7.15 -3.89 7.35
CA GLU A 33 8.32 -3.50 6.54
C GLU A 33 8.04 -2.23 5.71
N ALA A 34 6.90 -2.17 5.03
CA ALA A 34 6.48 -0.97 4.29
C ALA A 34 6.35 0.25 5.22
N HIS A 35 5.83 0.04 6.44
CA HIS A 35 5.72 1.10 7.46
C HIS A 35 7.09 1.55 7.97
N GLY A 36 8.00 0.63 8.21
CA GLY A 36 9.37 0.91 8.61
C GLY A 36 10.06 1.79 7.57
N TRP A 37 10.02 1.38 6.31
CA TRP A 37 10.58 2.15 5.21
C TRP A 37 9.93 3.54 5.08
N ALA A 38 8.60 3.63 5.11
CA ALA A 38 7.89 4.92 5.05
C ALA A 38 8.32 5.86 6.18
N ARG A 39 8.49 5.33 7.40
CA ARG A 39 8.96 6.10 8.55
C ARG A 39 10.36 6.63 8.33
N GLU A 40 11.29 5.79 7.87
CA GLU A 40 12.67 6.18 7.58
C GLU A 40 12.74 7.29 6.52
N ILE A 41 11.99 7.15 5.43
CA ILE A 41 11.92 8.16 4.36
C ILE A 41 11.40 9.50 4.88
N ASN A 42 10.33 9.47 5.67
CA ASN A 42 9.72 10.67 6.20
C ASN A 42 10.61 11.36 7.25
N GLN A 43 11.28 10.58 8.12
CA GLN A 43 12.21 11.08 9.13
C GLN A 43 13.49 11.65 8.49
N GLY A 44 13.99 11.00 7.44
CA GLY A 44 15.14 11.47 6.66
C GLY A 44 14.81 12.64 5.72
N GLN A 45 13.55 13.08 5.65
CA GLN A 45 13.07 14.13 4.75
C GLN A 45 13.42 13.89 3.27
N LEU A 46 13.58 12.62 2.88
CA LEU A 46 13.97 12.23 1.52
C LEU A 46 12.81 12.40 0.54
N ALA A 47 11.59 12.15 1.02
CA ALA A 47 10.34 12.38 0.30
C ALA A 47 9.19 12.54 1.29
N ARG A 48 8.10 13.18 0.87
CA ARG A 48 6.88 13.28 1.69
C ARG A 48 6.04 12.02 1.50
N VAL A 49 5.91 11.21 2.55
CA VAL A 49 4.99 10.07 2.52
C VAL A 49 3.54 10.54 2.47
N ARG A 50 2.76 9.98 1.54
CA ARG A 50 1.33 10.28 1.32
C ARG A 50 0.44 9.18 1.88
N GLY A 51 0.90 7.94 1.89
CA GLY A 51 0.20 6.83 2.50
C GLY A 51 0.78 5.47 2.13
N LEU A 52 0.27 4.45 2.79
CA LEU A 52 0.53 3.05 2.49
C LEU A 52 -0.72 2.45 1.88
N PHE A 53 -0.56 1.71 0.79
CA PHE A 53 -1.67 1.17 0.02
C PHE A 53 -1.50 -0.33 -0.17
N PRO A 54 -2.55 -1.13 0.08
CA PRO A 54 -2.51 -2.55 -0.19
C PRO A 54 -2.52 -2.79 -1.71
N LEU A 55 -1.69 -3.71 -2.15
CA LEU A 55 -1.69 -4.24 -3.51
C LEU A 55 -2.36 -5.62 -3.49
N VAL A 56 -3.53 -5.69 -4.10
CA VAL A 56 -4.34 -6.90 -4.19
C VAL A 56 -4.33 -7.38 -5.64
N LEU A 57 -4.19 -8.69 -5.85
CA LEU A 57 -4.33 -9.26 -7.18
C LEU A 57 -5.79 -9.19 -7.62
N ALA A 58 -6.01 -8.86 -8.89
CA ALA A 58 -7.36 -8.72 -9.44
C ALA A 58 -8.24 -9.96 -9.20
N ARG A 59 -7.66 -11.16 -9.23
CA ARG A 59 -8.37 -12.41 -8.93
C ARG A 59 -8.87 -12.48 -7.48
N ASP A 60 -8.06 -12.04 -6.52
CA ASP A 60 -8.35 -12.16 -5.09
C ASP A 60 -9.36 -11.08 -4.69
N LEU A 61 -9.22 -9.87 -5.27
CA LEU A 61 -10.23 -8.83 -5.18
C LEU A 61 -11.57 -9.29 -5.76
N ARG A 62 -11.56 -9.94 -6.93
CA ARG A 62 -12.78 -10.47 -7.55
C ARG A 62 -13.44 -11.55 -6.69
N ILE A 63 -12.65 -12.49 -6.16
CA ILE A 63 -13.15 -13.53 -5.25
C ILE A 63 -13.82 -12.91 -4.03
N GLU A 64 -13.22 -11.89 -3.41
CA GLU A 64 -13.83 -11.23 -2.26
C GLU A 64 -15.06 -10.38 -2.62
N LEU A 65 -15.07 -9.72 -3.77
CA LEU A 65 -16.26 -9.01 -4.27
C LEU A 65 -17.41 -9.97 -4.63
N GLU A 66 -17.10 -11.14 -5.19
CA GLU A 66 -18.07 -12.19 -5.54
C GLU A 66 -18.58 -12.94 -4.29
N ARG A 67 -17.74 -13.11 -3.26
CA ARG A 67 -18.15 -13.61 -1.95
C ARG A 67 -18.93 -12.58 -1.14
N GLY A 68 -18.66 -11.30 -1.40
CA GLY A 68 -19.27 -10.15 -0.75
C GLY A 68 -20.34 -9.45 -1.58
N VAL A 69 -21.01 -10.14 -2.51
CA VAL A 69 -22.13 -9.59 -3.30
C VAL A 69 -23.21 -9.08 -2.34
N TRP A 70 -23.13 -7.78 -2.04
CA TRP A 70 -24.11 -6.93 -1.37
C TRP A 70 -24.49 -7.34 0.06
N GLY A 71 -23.58 -7.09 1.00
CA GLY A 71 -23.89 -6.92 2.43
C GLY A 71 -23.65 -5.49 2.89
#